data_AF-A0A9Q4C4A9-F1
#
_entry.id   AF-A0A9Q4C4A9-F1
#
_cell.length_a   1.000
_cell.length_b   1.000
_cell.length_c   1.000
_cell.angle_alpha   90.00
_cell.angle_beta   90.00
_cell.angle_gamma   90.00
#
_symmetry.space_group_name_H-M   'P 1'
#
loop_
_entity.id
_entity.type
_entity.pdbx_description
1 polymer ?
#
loop_
_entity_poly.entity_id
_entity_poly.type
_entity_poly.pdbx_seq_one_letter_code
_entity_poly.pdbx_strand_id
1 'polypeptide(L)'
;MKTTRRNLLKTGAGLGSAGALSGCLNTADPAGAGASSGDRGFEGYAAFFALWDWSEQVTGDLASFENAVDTGEMGHGWSPPGNIVRDIADSEAFVYLDTPEFRWAQDAATQISNDHDDVVVIDAMRGMEGQLLNWDVETDDDKTPDYDHDFGRDVAVEKFNIYDVRTGEEPAVWHIDHWHGSPPDVPLNGSVYLKGAFEDDEGRVVPLGEQGFTFGASVRDGSEDVLSFEPDGDRIGLHGEETGRASIAFELRHEGDVVWDTSSDLTPVSVLEEVEKEGASRAKDPHFWVDPVLGQDGVDNITEGLTEADPENEAVYEENAAEYKEELAGVDEAFEELTEEAELDVGVFVGHNSYQYVENRYGFELHTPVGVSPDEQVRSEDVARSIEVVEEHGIETVLYDPFETTDPAGDTIPNGARVILENTDATDTAPLTPASGTTREWQERDYGWVEMMTEINIPSLERALKA
;
A
#
# COMPACT_ATOMS: atom_id res chain seq x y z
N MET A 1 5.48 -36.23 7.45
CA MET A 1 6.02 -36.07 8.81
C MET A 1 7.53 -35.89 8.73
N LYS A 2 7.96 -34.68 8.38
CA LYS A 2 9.35 -34.24 8.43
C LYS A 2 9.51 -33.42 9.71
N THR A 3 10.62 -33.66 10.40
CA THR A 3 10.86 -33.29 11.79
C THR A 3 11.55 -31.92 11.85
N THR A 4 10.90 -30.92 12.46
CA THR A 4 11.48 -29.60 12.72
C THR A 4 12.56 -29.67 13.81
N ARG A 5 13.72 -29.09 13.50
CA ARG A 5 14.91 -29.06 14.35
C ARG A 5 14.78 -27.98 15.43
N ARG A 6 14.05 -28.22 16.52
CA ARG A 6 14.23 -27.42 17.75
C ARG A 6 13.87 -28.09 19.08
N ASN A 7 13.72 -29.43 19.11
CA ASN A 7 13.46 -30.17 20.35
C ASN A 7 14.57 -31.17 20.69
N LEU A 8 15.68 -30.68 21.24
CA LEU A 8 16.67 -31.51 21.93
C LEU A 8 17.40 -30.69 22.98
N LEU A 9 16.82 -30.59 24.18
CA LEU A 9 17.51 -30.63 25.49
C LEU A 9 16.56 -30.32 26.65
N LYS A 10 15.54 -31.16 26.84
CA LYS A 10 14.94 -31.38 28.17
C LYS A 10 14.69 -32.87 28.33
N THR A 11 15.64 -33.58 28.94
CA THR A 11 15.43 -34.63 29.97
C THR A 11 16.76 -35.37 30.19
N GLY A 12 17.36 -35.16 31.36
CA GLY A 12 18.54 -35.91 31.81
C GLY A 12 18.83 -35.64 33.28
N ALA A 13 18.07 -36.28 34.18
CA ALA A 13 18.30 -36.25 35.61
C ALA A 13 19.41 -37.25 36.01
N GLY A 14 20.40 -36.83 36.83
CA GLY A 14 21.21 -37.76 37.64
C GLY A 14 22.63 -37.36 38.06
N LEU A 15 22.73 -36.74 39.24
CA LEU A 15 23.75 -36.91 40.32
C LEU A 15 25.19 -36.30 40.23
N GLY A 16 25.42 -35.35 41.15
CA GLY A 16 26.65 -35.17 41.97
C GLY A 16 27.58 -34.02 41.52
N SER A 17 27.69 -32.88 42.21
CA SER A 17 28.31 -32.70 43.55
C SER A 17 28.12 -31.26 44.05
N ALA A 18 28.10 -31.09 45.37
CA ALA A 18 27.77 -29.89 46.13
C ALA A 18 28.79 -28.73 46.08
N GLY A 19 28.33 -27.49 46.30
CA GLY A 19 29.20 -26.33 46.52
C GLY A 19 28.51 -24.99 46.83
N ALA A 20 28.08 -24.82 48.10
CA ALA A 20 27.90 -23.57 48.86
C ALA A 20 26.73 -22.59 48.57
N LEU A 21 26.08 -22.21 49.69
CA LEU A 21 24.98 -21.26 49.88
C LEU A 21 25.49 -19.83 50.15
N SER A 22 24.78 -18.83 49.62
CA SER A 22 24.42 -17.54 50.26
C SER A 22 23.41 -16.87 49.33
N GLY A 23 22.13 -16.68 49.67
CA GLY A 23 21.61 -15.71 50.65
C GLY A 23 21.74 -14.31 50.04
N CYS A 24 20.69 -13.61 49.59
CA CYS A 24 19.42 -13.31 50.26
C CYS A 24 18.29 -13.02 49.27
N LEU A 25 17.09 -13.46 49.62
CA LEU A 25 15.81 -12.96 49.10
C LEU A 25 15.54 -11.56 49.69
N ASN A 26 15.18 -10.60 48.83
CA ASN A 26 14.39 -9.44 49.25
C ASN A 26 13.28 -9.23 48.21
N THR A 27 12.04 -9.36 48.65
CA THR A 27 10.82 -9.12 47.86
C THR A 27 10.33 -7.70 48.13
N ALA A 28 10.28 -6.83 47.12
CA ALA A 28 9.37 -5.68 47.01
C ALA A 28 9.44 -5.03 45.60
N ASP A 29 8.30 -5.09 44.90
CA ASP A 29 7.72 -4.33 43.76
C ASP A 29 8.53 -3.92 42.49
N PRO A 30 7.89 -3.98 41.29
CA PRO A 30 8.47 -3.62 40.01
C PRO A 30 8.25 -2.13 39.72
N ALA A 31 9.32 -1.35 39.73
CA ALA A 31 9.34 -0.03 39.10
C ALA A 31 10.79 0.35 38.79
N GLY A 32 11.10 0.47 37.50
CA GLY A 32 12.26 1.20 36.98
C GLY A 32 13.63 0.66 37.39
N ALA A 33 14.17 -0.27 36.60
CA ALA A 33 15.61 -0.46 36.50
C ALA A 33 15.97 -0.44 35.01
N GLY A 34 16.64 0.64 34.59
CA GLY A 34 17.19 0.76 33.25
C GLY A 34 18.05 -0.45 32.93
N ALA A 35 17.80 -1.03 31.76
CA ALA A 35 18.61 -2.09 31.20
C ALA A 35 20.05 -1.56 31.04
N SER A 36 20.99 -2.32 31.59
CA SER A 36 22.41 -2.12 31.39
C SER A 36 22.75 -2.30 29.91
N SER A 37 23.43 -1.32 29.33
CA SER A 37 24.07 -1.35 28.02
C SER A 37 25.13 -2.46 27.93
N GLY A 38 24.73 -3.64 27.46
CA GLY A 38 25.63 -4.72 27.06
C GLY A 38 25.01 -5.40 25.84
N ASP A 39 25.76 -5.41 24.72
CA ASP A 39 25.35 -5.84 23.38
C ASP A 39 23.96 -5.36 22.96
N ARG A 40 23.88 -4.14 22.41
CA ARG A 40 22.79 -3.88 21.47
C ARG A 40 23.26 -4.46 20.14
N GLY A 41 22.58 -5.50 19.66
CA GLY A 41 22.72 -5.95 18.27
C GLY A 41 22.25 -4.84 17.33
N PHE A 42 22.40 -5.04 16.03
CA PHE A 42 21.96 -4.04 15.05
C PHE A 42 20.44 -3.81 15.22
N GLU A 43 20.02 -2.56 15.43
CA GLU A 43 18.59 -2.22 15.63
C GLU A 43 18.06 -1.51 14.37
N GLY A 44 16.93 -1.97 13.85
CA GLY A 44 16.32 -1.40 12.65
C GLY A 44 14.84 -1.10 12.82
N TYR A 45 14.27 -0.40 11.84
CA TYR A 45 12.87 -0.05 11.78
C TYR A 45 12.35 -0.32 10.38
N ALA A 46 11.15 -0.88 10.24
CA ALA A 46 10.54 -1.15 8.94
C ALA A 46 9.14 -0.55 8.86
N ALA A 47 8.80 0.02 7.71
CA ALA A 47 7.59 0.81 7.55
C ALA A 47 6.28 0.00 7.69
N PHE A 48 6.29 -1.31 7.43
CA PHE A 48 5.15 -2.20 7.63
C PHE A 48 5.58 -3.68 7.63
N PHE A 49 4.60 -4.59 7.80
CA PHE A 49 4.83 -6.01 8.08
C PHE A 49 5.72 -6.75 7.07
N ALA A 50 5.48 -6.65 5.75
CA ALA A 50 6.29 -7.40 4.77
C ALA A 50 7.76 -6.97 4.82
N LEU A 51 8.03 -5.66 4.86
CA LEU A 51 9.39 -5.13 4.97
C LEU A 51 10.06 -5.52 6.29
N TRP A 52 9.28 -5.54 7.38
CA TRP A 52 9.74 -6.01 8.68
C TRP A 52 10.15 -7.48 8.63
N ASP A 53 9.29 -8.36 8.10
CA ASP A 53 9.58 -9.80 7.99
C ASP A 53 10.81 -10.02 7.12
N TRP A 54 10.87 -9.43 5.92
CA TRP A 54 12.04 -9.59 5.04
C TRP A 54 13.33 -9.11 5.69
N SER A 55 13.29 -8.00 6.44
CA SER A 55 14.46 -7.50 7.17
C SER A 55 14.91 -8.49 8.25
N GLU A 56 13.98 -8.99 9.07
CA GLU A 56 14.25 -10.03 10.09
C GLU A 56 14.82 -11.32 9.48
N GLN A 57 14.30 -11.75 8.33
CA GLN A 57 14.76 -12.95 7.63
C GLN A 57 16.17 -12.77 7.09
N VAL A 58 16.49 -11.60 6.51
CA VAL A 58 17.85 -11.28 6.05
C VAL A 58 18.82 -11.20 7.22
N THR A 59 18.47 -10.53 8.31
CA THR A 59 19.42 -10.32 9.42
C THR A 59 19.54 -11.50 10.37
N GLY A 60 18.49 -12.32 10.51
CA GLY A 60 18.42 -13.38 11.49
C GLY A 60 18.74 -12.87 12.91
N ASP A 61 19.48 -13.67 13.69
CA ASP A 61 19.84 -13.35 15.09
C ASP A 61 20.83 -12.16 15.24
N LEU A 62 21.29 -11.52 14.15
CA LEU A 62 22.29 -10.44 14.18
C LEU A 62 21.68 -9.05 14.38
N ALA A 63 20.41 -8.88 14.00
CA ALA A 63 19.69 -7.62 14.17
C ALA A 63 18.28 -7.87 14.71
N SER A 64 17.60 -6.79 15.11
CA SER A 64 16.18 -6.80 15.36
C SER A 64 15.53 -5.55 14.77
N PHE A 65 14.42 -5.74 14.08
CA PHE A 65 13.60 -4.72 13.48
C PHE A 65 12.32 -4.52 14.27
N GLU A 66 11.97 -3.25 14.49
CA GLU A 66 10.63 -2.86 14.92
C GLU A 66 9.74 -2.64 13.68
N ASN A 67 8.53 -3.19 13.70
CA ASN A 67 7.50 -2.90 12.71
C ASN A 67 6.76 -1.63 13.11
N ALA A 68 6.72 -0.62 12.23
CA ALA A 68 6.02 0.64 12.48
C ALA A 68 4.53 0.45 12.74
N VAL A 69 3.93 -0.56 12.09
CA VAL A 69 2.49 -0.82 12.11
C VAL A 69 2.19 -1.88 13.16
N ASP A 70 1.37 -1.52 14.14
CA ASP A 70 1.03 -2.40 15.25
C ASP A 70 0.18 -3.60 14.82
N THR A 71 0.25 -4.69 15.60
CA THR A 71 -0.60 -5.87 15.40
C THR A 71 -2.09 -5.50 15.40
N GLY A 72 -2.79 -5.90 14.35
CA GLY A 72 -4.22 -5.62 14.14
C GLY A 72 -4.49 -4.38 13.28
N GLU A 73 -3.44 -3.69 12.83
CA GLU A 73 -3.55 -2.57 11.89
C GLU A 73 -3.01 -2.97 10.51
N MET A 74 -3.60 -2.38 9.46
CA MET A 74 -3.12 -2.51 8.09
C MET A 74 -2.07 -1.43 7.83
N GLY A 75 -0.94 -1.77 7.22
CA GLY A 75 0.14 -0.81 6.98
C GLY A 75 -0.11 0.20 5.86
N HIS A 76 -0.90 -0.18 4.85
CA HIS A 76 -1.32 0.74 3.79
C HIS A 76 -2.45 1.65 4.31
N GLY A 77 -2.35 2.96 4.08
CA GLY A 77 -3.31 3.95 4.62
C GLY A 77 -3.13 4.27 6.11
N TRP A 78 -2.14 3.66 6.77
CA TRP A 78 -1.82 3.95 8.16
C TRP A 78 -1.15 5.31 8.34
N SER A 79 -1.47 5.99 9.44
CA SER A 79 -0.88 7.28 9.82
C SER A 79 -0.02 7.14 11.08
N PRO A 80 1.25 7.57 11.04
CA PRO A 80 2.14 7.37 12.16
C PRO A 80 1.86 8.26 13.37
N PRO A 81 2.26 7.83 14.58
CA PRO A 81 2.26 8.69 15.75
C PRO A 81 3.33 9.78 15.62
N GLY A 82 3.12 10.93 16.28
CA GLY A 82 4.00 12.10 16.14
C GLY A 82 5.44 11.93 16.66
N ASN A 83 5.78 10.79 17.27
CA ASN A 83 7.13 10.42 17.70
C ASN A 83 7.85 9.48 16.73
N ILE A 84 7.23 9.01 15.64
CA ILE A 84 7.80 7.95 14.78
C ILE A 84 9.21 8.26 14.28
N VAL A 85 9.47 9.49 13.82
CA VAL A 85 10.78 9.89 13.29
C VAL A 85 11.86 9.82 14.36
N ARG A 86 11.50 10.14 15.62
CA ARG A 86 12.44 10.03 16.72
C ARG A 86 12.77 8.58 17.02
N ASP A 87 11.76 7.70 16.98
CA ASP A 87 11.96 6.29 17.28
C ASP A 87 12.80 5.62 16.17
N ILE A 88 12.54 5.97 14.90
CA ILE A 88 13.39 5.60 13.76
C ILE A 88 14.83 6.13 13.95
N ALA A 89 14.98 7.39 14.36
CA ALA A 89 16.29 8.01 14.58
C ALA A 89 17.09 7.41 15.75
N ASP A 90 16.45 6.64 16.64
CA ASP A 90 17.11 5.92 17.72
C ASP A 90 17.64 4.53 17.25
N SER A 91 17.34 4.12 16.00
CA SER A 91 17.80 2.87 15.33
C SER A 91 18.98 3.12 14.38
N GLU A 92 19.49 2.08 13.71
CA GLU A 92 20.62 2.12 12.76
C GLU A 92 20.17 2.00 11.29
N ALA A 93 18.96 1.49 11.02
CA ALA A 93 18.40 1.40 9.68
C ALA A 93 16.89 1.63 9.64
N PHE A 94 16.42 2.23 8.55
CA PHE A 94 15.00 2.39 8.23
C PHE A 94 14.68 1.84 6.85
N VAL A 95 13.85 0.80 6.79
CA VAL A 95 13.39 0.17 5.54
C VAL A 95 12.00 0.67 5.18
N TYR A 96 11.84 1.24 3.99
CA TYR A 96 10.60 1.88 3.53
C TYR A 96 10.36 1.67 2.03
N LEU A 97 9.26 2.23 1.52
CA LEU A 97 8.94 2.31 0.10
C LEU A 97 8.94 3.77 -0.36
N ASP A 98 9.67 4.07 -1.43
CA ASP A 98 9.61 5.37 -2.09
C ASP A 98 8.42 5.46 -3.06
N THR A 99 7.20 5.49 -2.50
CA THR A 99 5.96 5.57 -3.28
C THR A 99 4.92 6.48 -2.62
N PRO A 100 4.19 7.34 -3.36
CA PRO A 100 3.25 8.32 -2.80
C PRO A 100 2.25 7.77 -1.78
N GLU A 101 1.87 6.50 -1.91
CA GLU A 101 0.94 5.78 -1.04
C GLU A 101 1.49 5.56 0.37
N PHE A 102 2.82 5.65 0.55
CA PHE A 102 3.53 5.61 1.82
C PHE A 102 4.22 6.96 2.12
N ARG A 103 3.59 8.09 1.80
CA ARG A 103 4.17 9.45 1.95
C ARG A 103 4.77 9.73 3.33
N TRP A 104 4.13 9.25 4.40
CA TRP A 104 4.66 9.45 5.75
C TRP A 104 6.06 8.85 5.91
N ALA A 105 6.32 7.71 5.26
CA ALA A 105 7.59 7.01 5.33
C ALA A 105 8.63 7.73 4.47
N GLN A 106 8.26 8.28 3.32
CA GLN A 106 9.13 9.15 2.51
C GLN A 106 9.53 10.43 3.26
N ASP A 107 8.57 11.07 3.93
CA ASP A 107 8.82 12.26 4.73
C ASP A 107 9.77 11.94 5.88
N ALA A 108 9.56 10.81 6.56
CA ALA A 108 10.46 10.32 7.60
C ALA A 108 11.86 10.01 7.05
N ALA A 109 11.96 9.25 5.96
CA ALA A 109 13.22 8.92 5.27
C ALA A 109 14.00 10.18 4.86
N THR A 110 13.30 11.17 4.30
CA THR A 110 13.88 12.47 3.93
C THR A 110 14.38 13.22 5.15
N GLN A 111 13.62 13.25 6.24
CA GLN A 111 14.03 13.91 7.47
C GLN A 111 15.25 13.22 8.10
N ILE A 112 15.23 11.89 8.20
CA ILE A 112 16.35 11.08 8.72
C ILE A 112 17.61 11.33 7.89
N SER A 113 17.53 11.25 6.56
CA SER A 113 18.68 11.46 5.67
C SER A 113 19.29 12.87 5.78
N ASN A 114 18.49 13.87 6.19
CA ASN A 114 18.96 15.25 6.35
C ASN A 114 19.57 15.53 7.74
N ASP A 115 19.02 14.90 8.77
CA ASP A 115 19.30 15.25 10.18
C ASP A 115 20.14 14.19 10.92
N HIS A 116 20.25 12.97 10.39
CA HIS A 116 20.83 11.80 11.05
C HIS A 116 21.75 11.01 10.09
N ASP A 117 23.05 11.33 10.10
CA ASP A 117 24.06 10.65 9.27
C ASP A 117 24.35 9.18 9.71
N ASP A 118 23.84 8.78 10.87
CA ASP A 118 24.07 7.49 11.51
C ASP A 118 22.97 6.45 11.24
N VAL A 119 21.90 6.83 10.55
CA VAL A 119 20.80 5.92 10.19
C VAL A 119 20.81 5.68 8.68
N VAL A 120 20.86 4.42 8.26
CA VAL A 120 20.78 4.06 6.84
C VAL A 120 19.33 3.94 6.41
N VAL A 121 18.94 4.68 5.38
CA VAL A 121 17.58 4.62 4.81
C VAL A 121 17.60 3.72 3.57
N ILE A 122 16.74 2.71 3.55
CA ILE A 122 16.73 1.64 2.56
C ILE A 122 15.35 1.64 1.86
N ASP A 123 15.34 2.03 0.59
CA ASP A 123 14.14 1.90 -0.26
C ASP A 123 14.08 0.50 -0.86
N ALA A 124 13.06 -0.28 -0.46
CA ALA A 124 12.89 -1.64 -0.98
C ALA A 124 12.40 -1.65 -2.44
N MET A 125 11.87 -0.55 -2.98
CA MET A 125 11.43 -0.40 -4.37
C MET A 125 12.51 0.11 -5.32
N ARG A 126 13.72 0.35 -4.83
CA ARG A 126 14.79 0.99 -5.59
C ARG A 126 15.04 0.25 -6.91
N GLY A 127 14.85 0.96 -8.04
CA GLY A 127 15.11 0.42 -9.38
C GLY A 127 14.01 -0.48 -9.95
N MET A 128 12.84 -0.56 -9.30
CA MET A 128 11.71 -1.39 -9.73
C MET A 128 10.71 -0.65 -10.63
N GLU A 129 10.91 0.62 -10.96
CA GLU A 129 9.92 1.50 -11.61
C GLU A 129 9.39 0.95 -12.95
N GLY A 130 10.25 0.23 -13.69
CA GLY A 130 9.89 -0.42 -14.96
C GLY A 130 9.09 -1.73 -14.81
N GLN A 131 8.97 -2.25 -13.60
CA GLN A 131 8.21 -3.47 -13.27
C GLN A 131 6.87 -3.16 -12.60
N LEU A 132 6.67 -1.91 -12.11
CA LEU A 132 5.46 -1.53 -11.40
C LEU A 132 4.27 -1.40 -12.35
N LEU A 133 3.18 -2.08 -11.97
CA LEU A 133 1.89 -1.96 -12.65
C LEU A 133 1.30 -0.57 -12.43
N ASN A 134 0.51 -0.13 -13.39
CA ASN A 134 -0.34 1.05 -13.18
C ASN A 134 -1.57 0.60 -12.39
N TRP A 135 -2.16 1.49 -11.61
CA TRP A 135 -3.46 1.22 -10.98
C TRP A 135 -4.47 0.78 -12.04
N ASP A 136 -5.12 -0.38 -11.83
CA ASP A 136 -6.45 -0.63 -12.40
C ASP A 136 -7.41 0.28 -11.65
N VAL A 137 -7.44 1.52 -12.09
CA VAL A 137 -8.71 2.21 -12.07
C VAL A 137 -9.50 1.52 -13.17
N GLU A 138 -10.66 0.93 -12.87
CA GLU A 138 -11.66 0.71 -13.92
C GLU A 138 -11.78 2.05 -14.63
N THR A 139 -11.11 2.19 -15.77
CA THR A 139 -11.24 3.35 -16.62
C THR A 139 -12.62 3.18 -17.21
N ASP A 140 -13.61 3.67 -16.47
CA ASP A 140 -14.85 4.13 -17.05
C ASP A 140 -14.42 5.30 -17.94
N ASP A 141 -13.84 4.97 -19.11
CA ASP A 141 -13.30 5.87 -20.13
C ASP A 141 -14.37 6.89 -20.57
N ASP A 142 -15.63 6.65 -20.16
CA ASP A 142 -16.77 7.51 -20.30
C ASP A 142 -17.42 7.80 -18.93
N LYS A 143 -16.69 8.44 -17.98
CA LYS A 143 -17.32 9.26 -16.92
C LYS A 143 -18.14 10.37 -17.57
N THR A 144 -19.32 10.02 -18.06
CA THR A 144 -20.23 10.94 -18.74
C THR A 144 -20.89 11.85 -17.73
N PRO A 145 -20.86 13.17 -17.94
CA PRO A 145 -21.56 14.08 -17.06
C PRO A 145 -23.06 13.77 -16.97
N ASP A 146 -23.61 13.86 -15.76
CA ASP A 146 -25.05 13.74 -15.55
C ASP A 146 -25.73 15.06 -15.94
N TYR A 147 -26.13 15.17 -17.20
CA TYR A 147 -26.83 16.35 -17.72
C TYR A 147 -28.30 16.42 -17.27
N ASP A 148 -28.87 15.32 -16.78
CA ASP A 148 -30.27 15.27 -16.35
C ASP A 148 -30.44 15.76 -14.89
N HIS A 149 -29.37 15.71 -14.10
CA HIS A 149 -29.31 16.28 -12.76
C HIS A 149 -29.02 17.80 -12.77
N ASP A 150 -29.74 18.54 -11.91
CA ASP A 150 -29.54 19.99 -11.71
C ASP A 150 -28.67 20.19 -10.47
N PHE A 151 -27.36 20.35 -10.68
CA PHE A 151 -26.39 20.47 -9.61
C PHE A 151 -26.53 21.83 -8.90
N GLY A 152 -26.66 21.81 -7.58
CA GLY A 152 -26.62 23.01 -6.75
C GLY A 152 -25.20 23.59 -6.67
N ARG A 153 -25.08 24.86 -6.26
CA ARG A 153 -23.77 25.53 -6.07
C ARG A 153 -22.80 24.73 -5.19
N ASP A 154 -23.32 24.15 -4.10
CA ASP A 154 -22.53 23.43 -3.11
C ASP A 154 -22.53 21.94 -3.47
N VAL A 155 -21.55 21.52 -4.29
CA VAL A 155 -21.34 20.11 -4.65
C VAL A 155 -20.42 19.47 -3.60
N ALA A 156 -20.88 18.37 -2.99
CA ALA A 156 -20.05 17.55 -2.12
C ALA A 156 -19.21 16.61 -2.99
N VAL A 157 -18.08 17.09 -3.48
CA VAL A 157 -17.17 16.28 -4.30
C VAL A 157 -16.49 15.22 -3.43
N GLU A 158 -16.70 13.95 -3.77
CA GLU A 158 -16.01 12.81 -3.11
C GLU A 158 -14.78 12.34 -3.91
N LYS A 159 -14.85 12.41 -5.24
CA LYS A 159 -13.77 11.96 -6.14
C LYS A 159 -13.55 12.98 -7.25
N PHE A 160 -12.29 13.18 -7.63
CA PHE A 160 -11.93 14.06 -8.75
C PHE A 160 -10.82 13.45 -9.60
N ASN A 161 -11.13 13.14 -10.86
CA ASN A 161 -10.21 12.51 -11.80
C ASN A 161 -9.61 13.55 -12.76
N ILE A 162 -8.33 13.38 -13.07
CA ILE A 162 -7.60 14.17 -14.06
C ILE A 162 -7.26 13.26 -15.23
N TYR A 163 -7.57 13.72 -16.45
CA TYR A 163 -7.17 13.06 -17.69
C TYR A 163 -6.21 13.95 -18.49
N ASP A 164 -5.09 13.40 -18.95
CA ASP A 164 -4.22 14.08 -19.91
C ASP A 164 -4.87 14.04 -21.30
N VAL A 165 -5.22 15.21 -21.84
CA VAL A 165 -5.90 15.33 -23.13
C VAL A 165 -5.05 14.79 -24.29
N ARG A 166 -3.71 14.74 -24.13
CA ARG A 166 -2.78 14.30 -25.18
C ARG A 166 -2.73 12.78 -25.31
N THR A 167 -2.73 12.08 -24.17
CA THR A 167 -2.58 10.63 -24.12
C THR A 167 -3.92 9.91 -23.91
N GLY A 168 -4.91 10.59 -23.33
CA GLY A 168 -6.16 9.98 -22.87
C GLY A 168 -6.02 9.24 -21.54
N GLU A 169 -4.83 9.23 -20.94
CA GLU A 169 -4.59 8.55 -19.68
C GLU A 169 -5.12 9.35 -18.50
N GLU A 170 -5.39 8.64 -17.40
CA GLU A 170 -5.77 9.21 -16.11
C GLU A 170 -4.55 9.23 -15.18
N PRO A 171 -3.78 10.34 -15.15
CA PRO A 171 -2.56 10.38 -14.37
C PRO A 171 -2.72 10.62 -12.88
N ALA A 172 -3.85 11.18 -12.46
CA ALA A 172 -4.07 11.52 -11.07
C ALA A 172 -5.55 11.46 -10.70
N VAL A 173 -5.81 10.98 -9.50
CA VAL A 173 -7.14 10.94 -8.89
C VAL A 173 -7.03 11.53 -7.49
N TRP A 174 -7.91 12.47 -7.20
CA TRP A 174 -8.17 12.93 -5.85
C TRP A 174 -9.29 12.12 -5.24
N HIS A 175 -9.09 11.61 -4.04
CA HIS A 175 -10.10 10.86 -3.31
C HIS A 175 -10.05 11.18 -1.82
N ILE A 176 -11.21 11.48 -1.22
CA ILE A 176 -11.41 11.93 0.18
C ILE A 176 -10.66 13.24 0.49
N ASP A 177 -9.34 13.19 0.61
CA ASP A 177 -8.50 14.32 1.02
C ASP A 177 -7.06 14.31 0.48
N HIS A 178 -6.71 13.36 -0.39
CA HIS A 178 -5.36 13.21 -0.94
C HIS A 178 -5.34 12.80 -2.42
N TRP A 179 -4.15 12.94 -3.03
CA TRP A 179 -3.87 12.51 -4.40
C TRP A 179 -3.33 11.08 -4.48
N HIS A 180 -3.86 10.32 -5.42
CA HIS A 180 -3.20 9.18 -6.06
C HIS A 180 -2.63 9.62 -7.41
N GLY A 181 -1.37 9.29 -7.67
CA GLY A 181 -0.67 9.74 -8.87
C GLY A 181 -0.30 11.23 -8.84
N SER A 182 0.06 11.79 -10.00
CA SER A 182 0.43 13.20 -10.12
C SER A 182 0.18 13.71 -11.54
N PRO A 183 -0.19 15.00 -11.70
CA PRO A 183 -0.32 15.59 -13.03
C PRO A 183 1.01 15.51 -13.81
N PRO A 184 0.96 15.52 -15.14
CA PRO A 184 2.14 15.52 -15.99
C PRO A 184 3.04 16.72 -15.74
N ASP A 185 4.35 16.48 -15.87
CA ASP A 185 5.32 17.56 -16.01
C ASP A 185 5.01 18.42 -17.24
N VAL A 186 5.26 19.72 -17.10
CA VAL A 186 4.94 20.73 -18.11
C VAL A 186 6.23 21.21 -18.77
N PRO A 187 6.31 21.22 -20.11
CA PRO A 187 7.50 21.73 -20.79
C PRO A 187 7.64 23.25 -20.63
N LEU A 188 8.85 23.73 -20.41
CA LEU A 188 9.17 25.16 -20.41
C LEU A 188 8.79 25.79 -21.75
N ASN A 189 8.05 26.90 -21.72
CA ASN A 189 7.43 27.56 -22.89
C ASN A 189 6.46 26.66 -23.69
N GLY A 190 5.95 25.60 -23.08
CA GLY A 190 4.92 24.75 -23.64
C GLY A 190 3.75 24.58 -22.68
N SER A 191 2.80 23.73 -23.07
CA SER A 191 1.56 23.54 -22.34
C SER A 191 1.17 22.07 -22.26
N VAL A 192 0.53 21.69 -21.16
CA VAL A 192 -0.22 20.45 -21.03
C VAL A 192 -1.68 20.78 -20.79
N TYR A 193 -2.59 20.02 -21.40
CA TYR A 193 -4.03 20.22 -21.25
C TYR A 193 -4.61 19.04 -20.49
N LEU A 194 -5.32 19.34 -19.41
CA LEU A 194 -5.96 18.37 -18.54
C LEU A 194 -7.47 18.52 -18.64
N LYS A 195 -8.19 17.41 -18.60
CA LYS A 195 -9.65 17.37 -18.43
C LYS A 195 -9.95 16.92 -17.00
N GLY A 196 -10.92 17.57 -16.36
CA GLY A 196 -11.38 17.20 -15.03
C GLY A 196 -12.69 16.41 -15.07
N ALA A 197 -12.90 15.50 -14.12
CA ALA A 197 -14.20 14.91 -13.82
C ALA A 197 -14.42 14.93 -12.31
N PHE A 198 -15.36 15.75 -11.85
CA PHE A 198 -15.72 15.87 -10.43
C PHE A 198 -16.95 15.02 -10.16
N GLU A 199 -16.86 14.10 -9.23
CA GLU A 199 -17.92 13.19 -8.84
C GLU A 199 -18.44 13.56 -7.45
N ASP A 200 -19.76 13.64 -7.30
CA ASP A 200 -20.39 13.92 -6.02
C ASP A 200 -20.53 12.68 -5.12
N ASP A 201 -21.07 12.88 -3.92
CA ASP A 201 -21.33 11.83 -2.93
C ASP A 201 -22.39 10.81 -3.33
N GLU A 202 -22.99 10.92 -4.52
CA GLU A 202 -23.92 9.96 -5.12
C GLU A 202 -23.35 9.31 -6.40
N GLY A 203 -22.08 9.58 -6.74
CA GLY A 203 -21.42 9.01 -7.92
C GLY A 203 -21.72 9.77 -9.23
N ARG A 204 -22.34 10.95 -9.16
CA ARG A 204 -22.73 11.71 -10.37
C ARG A 204 -21.62 12.67 -10.78
N VAL A 205 -21.32 12.68 -12.08
CA VAL A 205 -20.27 13.52 -12.65
C VAL A 205 -20.82 14.90 -13.00
N VAL A 206 -20.20 15.95 -12.46
CA VAL A 206 -20.59 17.35 -12.67
C VAL A 206 -20.37 17.77 -14.13
N PRO A 207 -21.36 18.40 -14.80
CA PRO A 207 -21.26 18.84 -16.19
C PRO A 207 -20.46 20.14 -16.34
N LEU A 208 -19.13 20.02 -16.31
CA LEU A 208 -18.21 21.13 -16.54
C LEU A 208 -18.44 21.80 -17.91
N GLY A 209 -18.32 23.12 -17.96
CA GLY A 209 -18.66 23.94 -19.12
C GLY A 209 -20.17 24.20 -19.28
N GLU A 210 -21.00 23.49 -18.52
CA GLU A 210 -22.45 23.68 -18.43
C GLU A 210 -22.88 23.98 -16.99
N GLN A 211 -24.15 24.35 -16.81
CA GLN A 211 -24.74 24.69 -15.50
C GLN A 211 -23.93 25.71 -14.67
N GLY A 212 -23.05 26.49 -15.30
CA GLY A 212 -22.16 27.45 -14.62
C GLY A 212 -20.89 26.84 -14.03
N PHE A 213 -20.69 25.52 -14.11
CA PHE A 213 -19.49 24.86 -13.61
C PHE A 213 -18.31 24.94 -14.58
N THR A 214 -17.11 25.09 -14.04
CA THR A 214 -15.85 25.17 -14.81
C THR A 214 -14.71 24.55 -14.02
N PHE A 215 -13.71 24.06 -14.74
CA PHE A 215 -12.50 23.50 -14.17
C PHE A 215 -11.41 24.57 -14.04
N GLY A 216 -10.83 24.71 -12.85
CA GLY A 216 -9.77 25.65 -12.55
C GLY A 216 -8.61 25.03 -11.76
N ALA A 217 -7.55 25.82 -11.60
CA ALA A 217 -6.44 25.52 -10.70
C ALA A 217 -5.75 26.81 -10.26
N SER A 218 -5.02 26.73 -9.15
CA SER A 218 -4.18 27.82 -8.66
C SER A 218 -2.93 27.29 -7.95
N VAL A 219 -1.82 28.02 -8.06
CA VAL A 219 -0.61 27.78 -7.28
C VAL A 219 -0.85 28.20 -5.82
N ARG A 220 -0.38 27.41 -4.85
CA ARG A 220 -0.65 27.61 -3.42
C ARG A 220 0.60 27.69 -2.53
N ASP A 221 1.80 27.59 -3.10
CA ASP A 221 3.09 27.64 -2.38
C ASP A 221 3.94 28.90 -2.66
N GLY A 222 3.42 29.85 -3.47
CA GLY A 222 4.13 31.08 -3.84
C GLY A 222 5.07 30.94 -5.05
N SER A 223 4.89 29.89 -5.86
CA SER A 223 5.63 29.65 -7.10
C SER A 223 4.89 30.14 -8.36
N GLU A 224 4.13 31.24 -8.27
CA GLU A 224 3.29 31.72 -9.39
C GLU A 224 4.07 32.11 -10.66
N ASP A 225 5.38 32.31 -10.55
CA ASP A 225 6.27 32.57 -11.69
C ASP A 225 6.65 31.29 -12.47
N VAL A 226 6.43 30.08 -11.90
CA VAL A 226 6.78 28.78 -12.51
C VAL A 226 5.70 28.32 -13.49
N LEU A 227 4.42 28.43 -13.09
CA LEU A 227 3.29 27.83 -13.79
C LEU A 227 2.11 28.80 -13.90
N SER A 228 1.51 28.88 -15.09
CA SER A 228 0.27 29.63 -15.32
C SER A 228 -0.86 28.73 -15.86
N PHE A 229 -2.11 29.18 -15.73
CA PHE A 229 -3.29 28.37 -16.07
C PHE A 229 -4.22 29.07 -17.06
N GLU A 230 -4.75 28.32 -18.02
CA GLU A 230 -5.77 28.74 -18.99
C GLU A 230 -7.01 27.84 -18.87
N PRO A 231 -8.06 28.25 -18.13
CA PRO A 231 -9.31 27.52 -18.08
C PRO A 231 -10.03 27.50 -19.44
N ASP A 232 -10.51 26.33 -19.86
CA ASP A 232 -11.26 26.10 -21.10
C ASP A 232 -12.41 25.11 -20.85
N GLY A 233 -13.50 25.58 -20.24
CA GLY A 233 -14.70 24.76 -20.00
C GLY A 233 -14.46 23.59 -19.05
N ASP A 234 -14.44 22.37 -19.61
CA ASP A 234 -14.14 21.10 -18.93
C ASP A 234 -12.63 20.80 -18.84
N ARG A 235 -11.80 21.69 -19.40
CA ARG A 235 -10.35 21.55 -19.47
C ARG A 235 -9.63 22.71 -18.82
N ILE A 236 -8.36 22.48 -18.55
CA ILE A 236 -7.41 23.51 -18.13
C ILE A 236 -6.07 23.29 -18.83
N GLY A 237 -5.53 24.35 -19.40
CA GLY A 237 -4.15 24.42 -19.88
C GLY A 237 -3.21 24.80 -18.74
N LEU A 238 -2.18 24.01 -18.50
CA LEU A 238 -1.05 24.31 -17.62
C LEU A 238 0.11 24.75 -18.50
N HIS A 239 0.65 25.94 -18.26
CA HIS A 239 1.72 26.54 -19.07
C HIS A 239 2.99 26.72 -18.25
N GLY A 240 4.11 26.19 -18.75
CA GLY A 240 5.41 26.29 -18.09
C GLY A 240 6.09 27.62 -18.41
N GLU A 241 6.26 28.46 -17.39
CA GLU A 241 6.81 29.82 -17.52
C GLU A 241 8.29 29.87 -17.12
N GLU A 242 8.64 29.24 -16.00
CA GLU A 242 10.01 29.10 -15.49
C GLU A 242 10.25 27.66 -15.02
N THR A 243 11.47 27.15 -15.20
CA THR A 243 11.82 25.82 -14.70
C THR A 243 11.76 25.79 -13.18
N GLY A 244 11.10 24.78 -12.62
CA GLY A 244 10.90 24.68 -11.18
C GLY A 244 9.79 23.71 -10.84
N ARG A 245 9.42 23.64 -9.57
CA ARG A 245 8.30 22.83 -9.08
C ARG A 245 7.29 23.77 -8.42
N ALA A 246 6.02 23.59 -8.76
CA ALA A 246 4.91 24.35 -8.22
C ALA A 246 3.89 23.42 -7.56
N SER A 247 3.48 23.73 -6.33
CA SER A 247 2.40 23.02 -5.66
C SER A 247 1.07 23.72 -5.94
N ILE A 248 0.14 22.98 -6.53
CA ILE A 248 -1.12 23.51 -7.05
C ILE A 248 -2.33 22.87 -6.35
N ALA A 249 -3.44 23.61 -6.32
CA ALA A 249 -4.76 23.07 -6.01
C ALA A 249 -5.63 23.15 -7.26
N PHE A 250 -6.30 22.06 -7.60
CA PHE A 250 -7.36 22.05 -8.60
C PHE A 250 -8.67 22.48 -7.97
N GLU A 251 -9.55 23.08 -8.77
CA GLU A 251 -10.71 23.81 -8.30
C GLU A 251 -11.94 23.49 -9.16
N LEU A 252 -13.03 23.12 -8.50
CA LEU A 252 -14.36 23.21 -9.09
C LEU A 252 -14.89 24.63 -8.88
N ARG A 253 -15.27 25.30 -9.96
CA ARG A 253 -15.77 26.66 -9.93
C ARG A 253 -17.19 26.72 -10.44
N HIS A 254 -18.06 27.48 -9.77
CA HIS A 254 -19.42 27.76 -10.24
C HIS A 254 -19.61 29.27 -10.41
N GLU A 255 -19.95 29.71 -11.63
CA GLU A 255 -20.07 31.12 -12.03
C GLU A 255 -18.80 31.96 -11.70
N GLY A 256 -17.63 31.32 -11.70
CA GLY A 256 -16.33 31.94 -11.44
C GLY A 256 -15.86 31.89 -9.99
N ASP A 257 -16.74 31.59 -9.04
CA ASP A 257 -16.37 31.37 -7.63
C ASP A 257 -15.88 29.93 -7.42
N VAL A 258 -14.80 29.74 -6.66
CA VAL A 258 -14.38 28.41 -6.21
C VAL A 258 -15.43 27.87 -5.24
N VAL A 259 -16.00 26.71 -5.55
CA VAL A 259 -16.98 26.02 -4.70
C VAL A 259 -16.40 24.76 -4.04
N TRP A 260 -15.34 24.19 -4.61
CA TRP A 260 -14.55 23.11 -4.02
C TRP A 260 -13.12 23.17 -4.56
N ASP A 261 -12.12 22.79 -3.76
CA ASP A 261 -10.73 22.69 -4.21
C ASP A 261 -9.96 21.57 -3.48
N THR A 262 -8.81 21.20 -4.04
CA THR A 262 -7.90 20.21 -3.46
C THR A 262 -6.87 20.84 -2.52
N SER A 263 -7.23 21.91 -1.79
CA SER A 263 -6.24 22.65 -0.98
C SER A 263 -5.80 21.91 0.29
N SER A 264 -6.45 20.81 0.67
CA SER A 264 -6.02 19.96 1.79
C SER A 264 -4.77 19.14 1.49
N ASP A 265 -4.50 18.83 0.23
CA ASP A 265 -3.30 18.14 -0.24
C ASP A 265 -2.91 18.71 -1.62
N LEU A 266 -1.84 19.49 -1.64
CA LEU A 266 -1.40 20.17 -2.86
C LEU A 266 -0.64 19.18 -3.73
N THR A 267 -0.99 19.10 -5.02
CA THR A 267 -0.25 18.26 -5.95
C THR A 267 0.90 19.02 -6.60
N PRO A 268 2.11 18.43 -6.65
CA PRO A 268 3.25 19.06 -7.30
C PRO A 268 3.17 18.94 -8.83
N VAL A 269 3.59 19.99 -9.52
CA VAL A 269 3.81 19.99 -10.98
C VAL A 269 5.20 20.55 -11.26
N SER A 270 6.02 19.81 -12.03
CA SER A 270 7.34 20.30 -12.44
C SER A 270 7.29 20.93 -13.83
N VAL A 271 8.08 21.99 -14.02
CA VAL A 271 8.34 22.62 -15.31
C VAL A 271 9.79 22.34 -15.72
N LEU A 272 9.97 21.65 -16.84
CA LEU A 272 11.28 21.13 -17.29
C LEU A 272 11.65 21.62 -18.70
N GLU A 273 12.95 21.76 -18.98
CA GLU A 273 13.44 22.14 -20.33
C GLU A 273 13.21 21.04 -21.37
N GLU A 274 13.38 19.78 -20.95
CA GLU A 274 13.03 18.59 -21.72
C GLU A 274 12.10 17.73 -20.87
N VAL A 275 10.92 17.43 -21.41
CA VAL A 275 9.99 16.47 -20.80
C VAL A 275 10.16 15.18 -21.59
N GLU A 276 10.42 14.06 -20.89
CA GLU A 276 10.46 12.76 -21.55
C GLU A 276 9.11 12.47 -22.22
N LYS A 277 9.11 11.67 -23.28
CA LYS A 277 7.91 11.39 -24.08
C LYS A 277 6.90 10.48 -23.39
N GLU A 278 7.21 10.02 -22.19
CA GLU A 278 6.27 9.28 -21.38
C GLU A 278 5.32 10.32 -20.77
N GLY A 279 4.03 10.13 -21.01
CA GLY A 279 2.99 10.94 -20.37
C GLY A 279 3.13 10.88 -18.86
N ALA A 280 2.37 11.69 -18.15
CA ALA A 280 2.26 11.58 -16.71
C ALA A 280 2.23 10.12 -16.26
N SER A 281 3.11 9.75 -15.31
CA SER A 281 3.09 8.40 -14.77
C SER A 281 1.74 8.18 -14.11
N ARG A 282 0.92 7.27 -14.66
CA ARG A 282 -0.25 6.74 -13.94
C ARG A 282 0.22 6.34 -12.54
N ALA A 283 -0.63 6.58 -11.54
CA ALA A 283 -0.38 6.07 -10.18
C ALA A 283 0.08 4.61 -10.28
N LYS A 284 1.22 4.31 -9.66
CA LYS A 284 1.81 2.98 -9.68
C LYS A 284 1.24 2.19 -8.53
N ASP A 285 0.83 0.96 -8.81
CA ASP A 285 0.30 0.09 -7.76
C ASP A 285 1.47 -0.23 -6.82
N PRO A 286 1.40 0.16 -5.53
CA PRO A 286 2.50 -0.07 -4.61
C PRO A 286 2.62 -1.54 -4.20
N HIS A 287 1.61 -2.39 -4.42
CA HIS A 287 1.48 -3.74 -3.86
C HIS A 287 2.42 -4.81 -4.45
N PHE A 288 3.61 -4.42 -4.91
CA PHE A 288 4.60 -5.36 -5.47
C PHE A 288 4.96 -6.47 -4.47
N TRP A 289 4.87 -6.18 -3.16
CA TRP A 289 5.23 -7.13 -2.11
C TRP A 289 4.27 -8.31 -1.98
N VAL A 290 3.13 -8.28 -2.67
CA VAL A 290 2.20 -9.42 -2.72
C VAL A 290 2.68 -10.48 -3.73
N ASP A 291 3.49 -10.07 -4.71
CA ASP A 291 4.06 -10.94 -5.73
C ASP A 291 5.36 -11.59 -5.21
N PRO A 292 5.44 -12.93 -5.08
CA PRO A 292 6.63 -13.62 -4.56
C PRO A 292 7.88 -13.43 -5.42
N VAL A 293 7.74 -13.10 -6.70
CA VAL A 293 8.86 -12.85 -7.61
C VAL A 293 9.38 -11.42 -7.45
N LEU A 294 8.49 -10.43 -7.34
CA LEU A 294 8.91 -9.04 -7.06
C LEU A 294 9.36 -8.86 -5.59
N GLY A 295 8.81 -9.63 -4.66
CA GLY A 295 9.28 -9.70 -3.28
C GLY A 295 10.75 -10.12 -3.19
N GLN A 296 11.21 -11.00 -4.09
CA GLN A 296 12.64 -11.37 -4.18
C GLN A 296 13.54 -10.19 -4.57
N ASP A 297 13.07 -9.25 -5.39
CA ASP A 297 13.80 -8.02 -5.72
C ASP A 297 13.82 -7.07 -4.51
N GLY A 298 12.71 -6.98 -3.77
CA GLY A 298 12.63 -6.25 -2.51
C GLY A 298 13.63 -6.78 -1.46
N VAL A 299 13.75 -8.10 -1.32
CA VAL A 299 14.74 -8.74 -0.43
C VAL A 299 16.18 -8.43 -0.86
N ASP A 300 16.47 -8.39 -2.16
CA ASP A 300 17.80 -8.01 -2.66
C ASP A 300 18.13 -6.55 -2.30
N ASN A 301 17.18 -5.62 -2.50
CA ASN A 301 17.35 -4.21 -2.14
C ASN A 301 17.58 -4.03 -0.63
N ILE A 302 16.84 -4.75 0.21
CA ILE A 302 17.02 -4.76 1.66
C ILE A 302 18.41 -5.29 2.03
N THR A 303 18.81 -6.41 1.43
CA THR A 303 20.12 -7.04 1.70
C THR A 303 21.28 -6.14 1.32
N GLU A 304 21.19 -5.44 0.19
CA GLU A 304 22.20 -4.47 -0.24
C GLU A 304 22.30 -3.31 0.77
N GLY A 305 21.16 -2.70 1.13
CA GLY A 305 21.13 -1.60 2.10
C GLY A 305 21.67 -2.00 3.47
N LEU A 306 21.34 -3.19 3.97
CA LEU A 306 21.85 -3.72 5.23
C LEU A 306 23.34 -4.04 5.18
N THR A 307 23.83 -4.54 4.03
CA THR A 307 25.27 -4.79 3.82
C THR A 307 26.08 -3.50 3.80
N GLU A 308 25.52 -2.41 3.26
CA GLU A 308 26.15 -1.09 3.33
C GLU A 308 26.19 -0.55 4.76
N ALA A 309 25.14 -0.79 5.55
CA ALA A 309 25.04 -0.36 6.95
C ALA A 309 25.94 -1.17 7.90
N ASP A 310 25.98 -2.49 7.72
CA ASP A 310 26.72 -3.44 8.57
C ASP A 310 27.57 -4.42 7.74
N PRO A 311 28.68 -3.94 7.15
CA PRO A 311 29.51 -4.74 6.25
C PRO A 311 30.28 -5.88 6.94
N GLU A 312 30.32 -5.91 8.28
CA GLU A 312 30.94 -7.03 9.01
C GLU A 312 30.09 -8.31 8.91
N ASN A 313 28.79 -8.17 8.64
CA ASN A 313 27.80 -9.23 8.60
C ASN A 313 27.28 -9.57 7.18
N GLU A 314 27.80 -8.91 6.14
CA GLU A 314 27.50 -9.12 4.70
C GLU A 314 27.29 -10.60 4.33
N ALA A 315 28.25 -11.46 4.64
CA ALA A 315 28.20 -12.87 4.25
C ALA A 315 27.03 -13.64 4.89
N VAL A 316 26.56 -13.24 6.08
CA VAL A 316 25.40 -13.85 6.74
C VAL A 316 24.11 -13.33 6.12
N TYR A 317 24.05 -12.03 5.81
CA TYR A 317 22.88 -11.44 5.14
C TYR A 317 22.68 -12.03 3.76
N GLU A 318 23.74 -12.18 2.95
CA GLU A 318 23.66 -12.81 1.63
C GLU A 318 23.24 -14.29 1.70
N GLU A 319 23.72 -15.05 2.70
CA GLU A 319 23.33 -16.45 2.90
C GLU A 319 21.86 -16.57 3.29
N ASN A 320 21.41 -15.79 4.28
CA ASN A 320 20.03 -15.79 4.73
C ASN A 320 19.07 -15.31 3.65
N ALA A 321 19.41 -14.24 2.91
CA ALA A 321 18.62 -13.73 1.81
C ALA A 321 18.45 -14.79 0.72
N ALA A 322 19.53 -15.50 0.36
CA ALA A 322 19.45 -16.59 -0.61
C ALA A 322 18.55 -17.74 -0.13
N GLU A 323 18.64 -18.14 1.14
CA GLU A 323 17.75 -19.16 1.73
C GLU A 323 16.28 -18.71 1.71
N TYR A 324 16.00 -17.47 2.14
CA TYR A 324 14.63 -16.95 2.17
C TYR A 324 14.02 -16.78 0.77
N LYS A 325 14.82 -16.39 -0.23
CA LYS A 325 14.37 -16.33 -1.63
C LYS A 325 14.01 -17.71 -2.20
N GLU A 326 14.59 -18.81 -1.71
CA GLU A 326 14.12 -20.16 -2.05
C GLU A 326 12.72 -20.43 -1.48
N GLU A 327 12.38 -19.88 -0.32
CA GLU A 327 11.03 -19.98 0.25
C GLU A 327 10.01 -19.14 -0.54
N LEU A 328 10.39 -17.92 -0.96
CA LEU A 328 9.57 -17.09 -1.86
C LEU A 328 9.32 -17.78 -3.21
N ALA A 329 10.35 -18.43 -3.78
CA ALA A 329 10.18 -19.24 -4.98
C ALA A 329 9.23 -20.44 -4.75
N GLY A 330 9.18 -21.00 -3.55
CA GLY A 330 8.19 -22.01 -3.18
C GLY A 330 6.75 -21.47 -3.15
N VAL A 331 6.57 -20.19 -2.79
CA VAL A 331 5.27 -19.51 -2.88
C VAL A 331 4.87 -19.27 -4.33
N ASP A 332 5.82 -18.87 -5.18
CA ASP A 332 5.61 -18.74 -6.63
C ASP A 332 5.11 -20.06 -7.25
N GLU A 333 5.80 -21.17 -6.96
CA GLU A 333 5.38 -22.52 -7.39
C GLU A 333 3.96 -22.89 -6.89
N ALA A 334 3.58 -22.48 -5.68
CA ALA A 334 2.25 -22.76 -5.13
C ALA A 334 1.13 -21.98 -5.86
N PHE A 335 1.39 -20.73 -6.25
CA PHE A 335 0.45 -19.96 -7.08
C PHE A 335 0.32 -20.54 -8.50
N GLU A 336 1.43 -21.01 -9.09
CA GLU A 336 1.40 -21.71 -10.38
C GLU A 336 0.56 -23.00 -10.29
N GLU A 337 0.77 -23.85 -9.27
CA GLU A 337 -0.01 -25.08 -9.07
C GLU A 337 -1.50 -24.77 -8.86
N LEU A 338 -1.82 -23.79 -8.01
CA LEU A 338 -3.19 -23.36 -7.75
C LEU A 338 -3.92 -22.95 -9.04
N THR A 339 -3.28 -22.12 -9.86
CA THR A 339 -3.90 -21.60 -11.09
C THR A 339 -3.96 -22.63 -12.22
N GLU A 340 -3.08 -23.62 -12.23
CA GLU A 340 -3.19 -24.78 -13.14
C GLU A 340 -4.38 -25.68 -12.81
N GLU A 341 -4.74 -25.81 -11.52
CA GLU A 341 -5.84 -26.66 -11.04
C GLU A 341 -7.20 -25.95 -10.99
N ALA A 342 -7.21 -24.62 -10.89
CA ALA A 342 -8.41 -23.78 -10.78
C ALA A 342 -9.47 -24.04 -11.88
N GLU A 343 -10.72 -24.28 -11.46
CA GLU A 343 -11.87 -24.34 -12.37
C GLU A 343 -12.41 -22.95 -12.76
N LEU A 344 -12.16 -21.92 -11.94
CA LEU A 344 -12.55 -20.53 -12.18
C LEU A 344 -11.31 -19.64 -12.33
N ASP A 345 -11.40 -18.67 -13.24
CA ASP A 345 -10.41 -17.61 -13.44
C ASP A 345 -10.80 -16.29 -12.76
N VAL A 346 -11.95 -16.26 -12.07
CA VAL A 346 -12.43 -15.07 -11.35
C VAL A 346 -12.94 -15.42 -9.95
N GLY A 347 -12.57 -14.60 -8.97
CA GLY A 347 -13.05 -14.61 -7.60
C GLY A 347 -13.68 -13.27 -7.21
N VAL A 348 -14.22 -13.20 -5.99
CA VAL A 348 -14.71 -11.94 -5.40
C VAL A 348 -13.99 -11.70 -4.08
N PHE A 349 -13.39 -10.52 -3.93
CA PHE A 349 -12.69 -10.09 -2.72
C PHE A 349 -13.34 -8.82 -2.15
N VAL A 350 -13.71 -8.86 -0.87
CA VAL A 350 -14.26 -7.72 -0.15
C VAL A 350 -13.13 -7.02 0.60
N GLY A 351 -12.56 -6.04 -0.08
CA GLY A 351 -11.55 -5.10 0.39
C GLY A 351 -11.01 -4.31 -0.80
N HIS A 352 -10.03 -3.43 -0.59
CA HIS A 352 -9.35 -2.73 -1.67
C HIS A 352 -8.47 -3.67 -2.51
N ASN A 353 -8.33 -3.39 -3.80
CA ASN A 353 -7.57 -4.26 -4.70
C ASN A 353 -6.05 -4.11 -4.50
N SER A 354 -5.47 -5.02 -3.72
CA SER A 354 -4.02 -5.16 -3.51
C SER A 354 -3.36 -6.28 -4.32
N TYR A 355 -4.08 -6.91 -5.27
CA TYR A 355 -3.68 -8.20 -5.83
C TYR A 355 -3.29 -8.15 -7.33
N GLN A 356 -3.26 -6.97 -7.95
CA GLN A 356 -3.00 -6.82 -9.38
C GLN A 356 -1.73 -7.53 -9.87
N TYR A 357 -0.67 -7.52 -9.06
CA TYR A 357 0.57 -8.20 -9.43
C TYR A 357 0.42 -9.71 -9.54
N VAL A 358 -0.27 -10.34 -8.58
CA VAL A 358 -0.51 -11.80 -8.61
C VAL A 358 -1.59 -12.18 -9.64
N GLU A 359 -2.61 -11.34 -9.81
CA GLU A 359 -3.62 -11.47 -10.87
C GLU A 359 -2.96 -11.49 -12.26
N ASN A 360 -2.13 -10.48 -12.54
CA ASN A 360 -1.41 -10.36 -13.81
C ASN A 360 -0.38 -11.48 -14.02
N ARG A 361 0.29 -11.93 -12.96
CA ARG A 361 1.32 -12.99 -13.05
C ARG A 361 0.71 -14.36 -13.31
N TYR A 362 -0.33 -14.73 -12.57
CA TYR A 362 -0.88 -16.10 -12.57
C TYR A 362 -2.18 -16.24 -13.36
N GLY A 363 -2.75 -15.14 -13.86
CA GLY A 363 -3.84 -15.18 -14.84
C GLY A 363 -5.22 -15.46 -14.24
N PHE A 364 -5.53 -14.85 -13.10
CA PHE A 364 -6.86 -14.81 -12.51
C PHE A 364 -7.26 -13.37 -12.16
N GLU A 365 -8.53 -13.13 -11.85
CA GLU A 365 -9.09 -11.84 -11.48
C GLU A 365 -9.83 -11.93 -10.13
N LEU A 366 -9.69 -10.94 -9.28
CA LEU A 366 -10.47 -10.72 -8.06
C LEU A 366 -11.33 -9.49 -8.28
N HIS A 367 -12.61 -9.72 -8.53
CA HIS A 367 -13.56 -8.62 -8.56
C HIS A 367 -13.72 -8.05 -7.14
N THR A 368 -13.44 -6.75 -7.00
CA THR A 368 -13.49 -6.02 -5.75
C THR A 368 -14.57 -4.94 -5.80
N PRO A 369 -15.37 -4.75 -4.73
CA PRO A 369 -16.28 -3.60 -4.64
C PRO A 369 -15.55 -2.26 -4.48
N VAL A 370 -14.25 -2.28 -4.22
CA VAL A 370 -13.39 -1.13 -3.91
C VAL A 370 -12.16 -1.26 -4.81
N GLY A 371 -11.73 -0.19 -5.47
CA GLY A 371 -10.53 -0.19 -6.31
C GLY A 371 -9.24 -0.32 -5.50
N VAL A 372 -8.12 0.07 -6.10
CA VAL A 372 -6.76 -0.12 -5.53
C VAL A 372 -6.49 0.72 -4.26
N SER A 373 -7.25 1.81 -4.03
CA SER A 373 -7.06 2.67 -2.85
C SER A 373 -7.72 2.08 -1.60
N PRO A 374 -7.00 1.93 -0.47
CA PRO A 374 -7.59 1.44 0.79
C PRO A 374 -8.62 2.38 1.41
N ASP A 375 -8.59 3.65 1.04
CA ASP A 375 -9.49 4.66 1.60
C ASP A 375 -10.84 4.73 0.84
N GLU A 376 -10.99 3.99 -0.28
CA GLU A 376 -12.19 4.01 -1.10
C GLU A 376 -13.41 3.40 -0.38
N GLN A 377 -14.51 4.17 -0.32
CA GLN A 377 -15.72 3.76 0.39
C GLN A 377 -16.57 2.82 -0.47
N VAL A 378 -16.90 1.65 0.07
CA VAL A 378 -17.82 0.68 -0.57
C VAL A 378 -19.20 1.32 -0.82
N ARG A 379 -19.61 1.48 -2.09
CA ARG A 379 -20.95 1.95 -2.44
C ARG A 379 -21.92 0.76 -2.54
N SER A 380 -23.21 1.05 -2.41
CA SER A 380 -24.25 0.00 -2.53
C SER A 380 -24.33 -0.61 -3.93
N GLU A 381 -23.90 0.14 -4.95
CA GLU A 381 -23.87 -0.30 -6.35
C GLU A 381 -22.72 -1.28 -6.61
N ASP A 382 -21.57 -1.05 -5.98
CA ASP A 382 -20.40 -1.93 -6.12
C ASP A 382 -20.67 -3.30 -5.49
N VAL A 383 -21.32 -3.32 -4.30
CA VAL A 383 -21.79 -4.57 -3.68
C VAL A 383 -22.81 -5.29 -4.57
N ALA A 384 -23.69 -4.56 -5.25
CA ALA A 384 -24.65 -5.17 -6.17
C ALA A 384 -23.94 -5.81 -7.38
N ARG A 385 -22.89 -5.18 -7.91
CA ARG A 385 -22.06 -5.76 -8.97
C ARG A 385 -21.35 -7.02 -8.49
N SER A 386 -20.79 -7.02 -7.28
CA SER A 386 -20.16 -8.23 -6.73
C SER A 386 -21.15 -9.39 -6.56
N ILE A 387 -22.40 -9.11 -6.17
CA ILE A 387 -23.48 -10.11 -6.14
C ILE A 387 -23.72 -10.70 -7.53
N GLU A 388 -23.73 -9.88 -8.58
CA GLU A 388 -23.90 -10.34 -9.96
C GLU A 388 -22.74 -11.25 -10.39
N VAL A 389 -21.49 -10.89 -10.09
CA VAL A 389 -20.29 -11.70 -10.39
C VAL A 389 -20.34 -13.06 -9.68
N VAL A 390 -20.72 -13.08 -8.40
CA VAL A 390 -20.86 -14.34 -7.65
C VAL A 390 -21.87 -15.27 -8.33
N GLU A 391 -23.03 -14.76 -8.73
CA GLU A 391 -24.09 -15.56 -9.36
C GLU A 391 -23.72 -16.00 -10.79
N GLU A 392 -23.07 -15.13 -11.57
CA GLU A 392 -22.67 -15.41 -12.96
C GLU A 392 -21.63 -16.54 -13.03
N HIS A 393 -20.64 -16.49 -12.15
CA HIS A 393 -19.52 -17.44 -12.14
C HIS A 393 -19.74 -18.62 -11.17
N GLY A 394 -20.81 -18.59 -10.38
CA GLY A 394 -21.11 -19.65 -9.40
C GLY A 394 -20.03 -19.75 -8.33
N ILE A 395 -19.56 -18.61 -7.83
CA ILE A 395 -18.52 -18.51 -6.80
C ILE A 395 -19.11 -18.96 -5.46
N GLU A 396 -18.45 -19.92 -4.81
CA GLU A 396 -18.94 -20.52 -3.56
C GLU A 396 -18.32 -19.88 -2.31
N THR A 397 -17.12 -19.32 -2.45
CA THR A 397 -16.33 -18.71 -1.37
C THR A 397 -16.07 -17.24 -1.70
N VAL A 398 -16.53 -16.33 -0.83
CA VAL A 398 -16.23 -14.89 -0.93
C VAL A 398 -14.99 -14.59 -0.09
N LEU A 399 -13.98 -13.98 -0.71
CA LEU A 399 -12.76 -13.56 -0.02
C LEU A 399 -12.99 -12.22 0.67
N TYR A 400 -12.25 -11.93 1.74
CA TYR A 400 -12.37 -10.66 2.45
C TYR A 400 -11.08 -10.22 3.13
N ASP A 401 -10.93 -8.91 3.31
CA ASP A 401 -9.85 -8.32 4.08
C ASP A 401 -10.13 -8.46 5.59
N PRO A 402 -9.28 -9.15 6.36
CA PRO A 402 -9.47 -9.32 7.79
C PRO A 402 -9.29 -8.03 8.61
N PHE A 403 -8.65 -6.99 8.07
CA PHE A 403 -8.48 -5.70 8.73
C PHE A 403 -9.69 -4.77 8.54
N GLU A 404 -10.59 -5.07 7.59
CA GLU A 404 -11.88 -4.38 7.42
C GLU A 404 -12.99 -4.92 8.36
N THR A 405 -12.63 -5.84 9.25
CA THR A 405 -13.58 -6.44 10.19
C THR A 405 -13.85 -5.51 11.37
N THR A 406 -15.11 -5.43 11.81
CA THR A 406 -15.48 -4.60 12.97
C THR A 406 -15.06 -5.21 14.32
N ASP A 407 -14.50 -6.42 14.31
CA ASP A 407 -14.00 -7.10 15.50
C ASP A 407 -12.46 -7.14 15.46
N PRO A 408 -11.75 -6.48 16.40
CA PRO A 408 -10.29 -6.52 16.47
C PRO A 408 -9.70 -7.93 16.65
N ALA A 409 -10.53 -8.93 16.96
CA ALA A 409 -10.12 -10.33 17.05
C ALA A 409 -10.18 -11.07 15.70
N GLY A 410 -10.75 -10.49 14.64
CA GLY A 410 -10.93 -11.14 13.33
C GLY A 410 -12.03 -12.19 13.28
N ASP A 411 -12.82 -12.35 14.36
CA ASP A 411 -13.84 -13.39 14.50
C ASP A 411 -15.12 -13.15 13.66
N THR A 412 -15.21 -12.02 12.95
CA THR A 412 -16.38 -11.66 12.14
C THR A 412 -16.00 -11.16 10.76
N ILE A 413 -16.73 -11.56 9.73
CA ILE A 413 -16.53 -11.07 8.35
C ILE A 413 -16.98 -9.60 8.17
N PRO A 414 -16.43 -8.86 7.19
CA PRO A 414 -16.88 -7.52 6.86
C PRO A 414 -18.35 -7.46 6.43
N ASN A 415 -18.97 -6.29 6.57
CA ASN A 415 -20.37 -6.10 6.23
C ASN A 415 -20.66 -6.38 4.74
N GLY A 416 -19.74 -6.02 3.84
CA GLY A 416 -19.86 -6.29 2.40
C GLY A 416 -19.97 -7.79 2.13
N ALA A 417 -19.06 -8.60 2.69
CA ALA A 417 -19.08 -10.05 2.56
C ALA A 417 -20.41 -10.64 3.08
N ARG A 418 -20.87 -10.18 4.25
CA ARG A 418 -22.16 -10.61 4.81
C ARG A 418 -23.34 -10.31 3.88
N VAL A 419 -23.38 -9.13 3.28
CA VAL A 419 -24.46 -8.76 2.35
C VAL A 419 -24.42 -9.63 1.09
N ILE A 420 -23.23 -9.92 0.56
CA ILE A 420 -23.08 -10.82 -0.60
C ILE A 420 -23.61 -12.22 -0.26
N LEU A 421 -23.21 -12.82 0.87
CA LEU A 421 -23.70 -14.14 1.30
C LEU A 421 -25.22 -14.16 1.53
N GLU A 422 -25.79 -13.08 2.08
CA GLU A 422 -27.24 -13.01 2.33
C GLU A 422 -28.07 -12.92 1.04
N ASN A 423 -27.46 -12.57 -0.10
CA ASN A 423 -28.13 -12.31 -1.37
C ASN A 423 -27.66 -13.18 -2.55
N THR A 424 -26.78 -14.16 -2.31
CA THR A 424 -26.24 -15.07 -3.34
C THR A 424 -26.33 -16.53 -2.89
N ASP A 425 -26.01 -17.45 -3.80
CA ASP A 425 -25.82 -18.88 -3.50
C ASP A 425 -24.43 -19.20 -2.91
N ALA A 426 -23.55 -18.21 -2.70
CA ALA A 426 -22.27 -18.42 -2.00
C ALA A 426 -22.50 -18.94 -0.58
N THR A 427 -21.67 -19.89 -0.14
CA THR A 427 -21.89 -20.62 1.12
C THR A 427 -20.79 -20.41 2.14
N ASP A 428 -19.68 -19.80 1.73
CA ASP A 428 -18.47 -19.75 2.53
C ASP A 428 -17.73 -18.43 2.36
N THR A 429 -16.81 -18.17 3.29
CA THR A 429 -15.90 -17.03 3.26
C THR A 429 -14.49 -17.46 3.66
N ALA A 430 -13.49 -16.75 3.15
CA ALA A 430 -12.10 -16.95 3.56
C ALA A 430 -11.34 -15.62 3.61
N PRO A 431 -10.43 -15.43 4.58
CA PRO A 431 -9.60 -14.23 4.63
C PRO A 431 -8.55 -14.27 3.51
N LEU A 432 -8.26 -13.12 2.91
CA LEU A 432 -7.13 -12.94 2.01
C LEU A 432 -6.37 -11.70 2.49
N THR A 433 -5.04 -11.79 2.59
CA THR A 433 -4.21 -10.70 3.15
C THR A 433 -3.20 -10.22 2.13
N PRO A 434 -2.97 -8.91 1.98
CA PRO A 434 -1.85 -8.40 1.19
C PRO A 434 -0.53 -8.51 1.95
N ALA A 435 -0.49 -9.07 3.16
CA ALA A 435 0.69 -9.11 4.04
C ALA A 435 1.27 -7.71 4.36
N SER A 436 0.42 -6.68 4.35
CA SER A 436 0.80 -5.33 4.79
C SER A 436 0.71 -5.13 6.31
N GLY A 437 0.05 -6.06 7.02
CA GLY A 437 -0.14 -6.07 8.46
C GLY A 437 -0.30 -7.51 8.98
N THR A 438 -0.38 -7.66 10.30
CA THR A 438 -0.61 -8.97 10.94
C THR A 438 -1.73 -8.90 11.97
N THR A 439 -2.62 -9.90 12.00
CA THR A 439 -3.63 -10.01 13.06
C THR A 439 -3.01 -10.62 14.32
N ARG A 440 -3.69 -10.47 15.47
CA ARG A 440 -3.24 -11.11 16.71
C ARG A 440 -3.16 -12.63 16.59
N GLU A 441 -4.11 -13.24 15.89
CA GLU A 441 -4.14 -14.69 15.68
C GLU A 441 -2.91 -15.17 14.89
N TRP A 442 -2.52 -14.43 13.85
CA TRP A 442 -1.36 -14.79 13.02
C TRP A 442 -0.05 -14.54 13.75
N GLN A 443 0.05 -13.45 14.51
CA GLN A 443 1.20 -13.19 15.37
C GLN A 443 1.37 -14.29 16.44
N GLU A 444 0.29 -14.76 17.07
CA GLU A 444 0.34 -15.86 18.04
C GLU A 444 0.77 -17.21 17.42
N ARG A 445 0.68 -17.34 16.10
CA ARG A 445 1.16 -18.49 15.32
C ARG A 445 2.56 -18.31 14.76
N ASP A 446 3.21 -17.17 15.05
CA ASP A 446 4.52 -16.80 14.51
C ASP A 446 4.53 -16.81 12.96
N TYR A 447 3.45 -16.34 12.33
CA TYR A 447 3.38 -16.26 10.86
C TYR A 447 4.20 -15.08 10.33
N GLY A 448 5.20 -15.37 9.49
CA GLY A 448 5.88 -14.41 8.61
C GLY A 448 5.16 -14.25 7.28
N TRP A 449 5.79 -13.60 6.30
CA TRP A 449 5.21 -13.38 4.99
C TRP A 449 4.95 -14.71 4.25
N VAL A 450 5.89 -15.66 4.31
CA VAL A 450 5.75 -16.99 3.66
C VAL A 450 4.58 -17.77 4.27
N GLU A 451 4.44 -17.79 5.60
CA GLU A 451 3.30 -18.43 6.25
C GLU A 451 1.97 -17.74 5.91
N MET A 452 1.95 -16.41 5.79
CA MET A 452 0.73 -15.72 5.34
C MET A 452 0.32 -16.15 3.93
N MET A 453 1.28 -16.26 3.01
CA MET A 453 0.97 -16.70 1.65
C MET A 453 0.51 -18.17 1.64
N THR A 454 1.23 -19.06 2.32
CA THR A 454 1.01 -20.51 2.23
C THR A 454 -0.10 -21.05 3.13
N GLU A 455 -0.34 -20.46 4.29
CA GLU A 455 -1.34 -20.94 5.26
C GLU A 455 -2.65 -20.13 5.20
N ILE A 456 -2.67 -18.99 4.52
CA ILE A 456 -3.86 -18.13 4.38
C ILE A 456 -4.24 -17.95 2.92
N ASN A 457 -3.38 -17.32 2.11
CA ASN A 457 -3.77 -16.88 0.79
C ASN A 457 -4.00 -18.03 -0.19
N ILE A 458 -3.03 -18.94 -0.32
CA ILE A 458 -3.13 -20.11 -1.21
C ILE A 458 -4.40 -20.94 -0.88
N PRO A 459 -4.65 -21.39 0.37
CA PRO A 459 -5.86 -22.14 0.69
C PRO A 459 -7.16 -21.37 0.47
N SER A 460 -7.13 -20.04 0.61
CA SER A 460 -8.32 -19.20 0.41
C SER A 460 -8.64 -19.04 -1.07
N LEU A 461 -7.61 -18.83 -1.89
CA LEU A 461 -7.72 -18.76 -3.34
C LEU A 461 -8.11 -20.11 -3.94
N GLU A 462 -7.59 -21.24 -3.45
CA GLU A 462 -8.03 -22.59 -3.86
C GLU A 462 -9.54 -22.76 -3.69
N ARG A 463 -10.08 -22.30 -2.54
CA ARG A 463 -11.51 -22.36 -2.23
C ARG A 463 -12.36 -21.40 -3.06
N ALA A 464 -11.82 -20.24 -3.43
CA ALA A 464 -12.53 -19.22 -4.22
C ALA A 464 -12.54 -19.59 -5.71
N LEU A 465 -11.41 -20.06 -6.24
CA LEU A 465 -11.21 -20.38 -7.64
C LEU A 465 -11.52 -21.85 -7.98
N LYS A 466 -11.88 -22.67 -6.98
CA LYS A 466 -12.19 -24.10 -7.11
C LYS A 466 -11.01 -24.88 -7.72
N ALA A 467 -9.82 -24.67 -7.16
CA ALA A 467 -8.61 -25.44 -7.49
C ALA A 467 -8.58 -26.78 -6.74
#